data_AF-A0A942RQP1-F1
#
_entry.id   AF-A0A942RQP1-F1
#
_cell.length_a   1.000
_cell.length_b   1.000
_cell.length_c   1.000
_cell.angle_alpha   90.00
_cell.angle_beta   90.00
_cell.angle_gamma   90.00
#
_symmetry.space_group_name_H-M   'P 1'
#
loop_
_entity.id
_entity.type
_entity.pdbx_description
1 polymer ?
#
loop_
_entity_poly.entity_id
_entity_poly.type
_entity_poly.pdbx_seq_one_letter_code
_entity_poly.pdbx_strand_id
1 'polypeptide(L)' 'MINRIIRAIAGFFILLSVVLAVYVNQNWLWFTGFVGINLLQSSFTKWCLMEDILRKVFKIKD' A
#
# COMPACT_ATOMS: atom_id res chain seq x y z
N MET A 1 8.00 -5.43 14.77
CA MET A 1 8.84 -5.25 13.55
C MET A 1 8.03 -5.28 12.26
N ILE A 2 6.93 -6.04 12.24
CA ILE A 2 5.97 -6.18 11.14
C ILE A 2 5.51 -4.82 10.57
N ASN A 3 5.15 -3.86 11.43
CA ASN A 3 4.66 -2.53 10.99
C ASN A 3 5.68 -1.71 10.18
N ARG A 4 6.99 -1.91 10.43
CA ARG A 4 8.08 -1.25 9.66
C ARG A 4 8.20 -1.85 8.26
N ILE A 5 8.14 -3.18 8.17
CA ILE A 5 8.20 -3.92 6.89
C ILE A 5 6.96 -3.58 6.05
N ILE A 6 5.78 -3.53 6.66
CA ILE A 6 4.53 -3.13 6.00
C ILE A 6 4.65 -1.71 5.42
N ARG A 7 5.15 -0.73 6.19
CA ARG A 7 5.34 0.64 5.68
C ARG A 7 6.34 0.70 4.53
N ALA A 8 7.40 -0.10 4.57
CA ALA A 8 8.39 -0.15 3.49
C ALA A 8 7.81 -0.77 2.21
N ILE A 9 7.08 -1.88 2.33
CA ILE A 9 6.42 -2.55 1.20
C ILE A 9 5.31 -1.66 0.61
N ALA A 10 4.54 -0.99 1.47
CA ALA A 10 3.52 -0.03 1.06
C ALA A 10 4.11 1.12 0.21
N GLY A 11 5.20 1.72 0.69
CA GLY A 11 5.91 2.78 -0.03
C GLY A 11 6.48 2.30 -1.37
N PHE A 12 7.05 1.09 -1.41
CA PHE A 12 7.55 0.48 -2.63
C PHE A 12 6.42 0.26 -3.65
N PHE A 13 5.26 -0.24 -3.21
CA PHE A 13 4.13 -0.51 -4.08
C PHE A 13 3.52 0.78 -4.67
N ILE A 14 3.51 1.86 -3.89
CA ILE A 14 3.12 3.20 -4.36
C ILE A 14 4.11 3.71 -5.41
N LEU A 15 5.42 3.65 -5.14
CA LEU A 15 6.44 4.10 -6.10
C LEU A 15 6.37 3.30 -7.40
N LEU A 16 6.22 1.97 -7.31
CA LEU A 16 6.04 1.10 -8.47
C LEU A 16 4.79 1.49 -9.26
N SER A 17 3.68 1.77 -8.57
CA SER A 17 2.43 2.18 -9.22
C SER A 17 2.53 3.56 -9.89
N VAL A 18 3.28 4.50 -9.32
CA VAL A 18 3.54 5.81 -9.94
C VAL A 18 4.39 5.66 -11.19
N VAL A 19 5.45 4.85 -11.15
CA VAL A 19 6.28 4.56 -12.32
C VAL A 19 5.42 3.96 -13.43
N LEU A 20 4.58 2.96 -13.12
CA LEU A 20 3.68 2.37 -14.11
C LEU A 20 2.63 3.36 -14.63
N ALA A 21 2.18 4.32 -13.82
CA ALA A 21 1.27 5.36 -14.27
C ALA A 21 1.90 6.28 -15.34
N VAL A 22 3.19 6.56 -15.21
CA VAL A 22 3.93 7.38 -16.17
C VAL A 22 4.24 6.59 -17.46
N TYR A 23 4.62 5.31 -17.34
CA TYR A 23 5.05 4.51 -18.50
C TYR A 23 3.93 3.79 -19.25
N VAL A 24 2.81 3.48 -18.59
CA VAL A 24 1.71 2.70 -19.19
C VAL A 24 0.47 3.55 -19.41
N ASN A 25 -0.12 4.10 -18.34
CA ASN A 25 -1.35 4.88 -18.43
C ASN A 25 -1.60 5.68 -17.15
N GLN A 26 -1.90 6.98 -17.30
CA GLN A 26 -2.23 7.91 -16.20
C GLN A 26 -3.36 7.40 -15.28
N ASN A 27 -4.24 6.52 -15.79
CA ASN A 27 -5.33 5.93 -15.01
C ASN A 27 -4.85 5.11 -13.79
N TRP A 28 -3.58 4.69 -13.75
CA TRP A 28 -2.97 4.06 -12.58
C TRP A 28 -2.85 5.00 -11.37
N LEU A 29 -2.89 6.33 -11.56
CA LEU A 29 -2.90 7.28 -10.45
C LEU A 29 -4.15 7.16 -9.58
N TRP A 30 -5.29 6.76 -10.17
CA TRP A 30 -6.53 6.51 -9.40
C TRP A 30 -6.34 5.33 -8.44
N PHE A 31 -5.65 4.28 -8.88
CA PHE A 31 -5.32 3.13 -8.04
C PHE A 31 -4.31 3.51 -6.95
N THR A 32 -3.25 4.24 -7.31
CA THR A 32 -2.27 4.78 -6.35
C THR A 32 -2.92 5.68 -5.30
N GLY A 33 -3.82 6.57 -5.71
CA GLY A 33 -4.57 7.47 -4.83
C GLY A 33 -5.51 6.71 -3.89
N PHE A 34 -6.21 5.69 -4.39
CA PHE A 34 -7.03 4.81 -3.56
C PHE A 34 -6.20 4.10 -2.48
N VAL A 35 -5.06 3.50 -2.86
CA VAL A 35 -4.15 2.84 -1.91
C VAL A 35 -3.58 3.85 -0.90
N GLY A 36 -3.21 5.06 -1.36
CA GLY A 36 -2.70 6.14 -0.51
C GLY A 36 -3.71 6.66 0.51
N ILE A 37 -4.98 6.84 0.12
CA ILE A 37 -6.06 7.25 1.03
C ILE A 37 -6.29 6.18 2.11
N ASN A 38 -6.29 4.90 1.74
CA ASN A 38 -6.42 3.80 2.70
C ASN A 38 -5.23 3.74 3.69
N LEU A 39 -4.01 4.05 3.23
CA LEU A 39 -2.83 4.19 4.09
C LEU A 39 -2.91 5.39 5.03
N LEU A 40 -3.38 6.54 4.53
CA LEU A 40 -3.63 7.73 5.34
C LEU A 40 -4.64 7.43 6.44
N GLN A 41 -5.78 6.82 6.09
CA GLN A 41 -6.77 6.37 7.05
C GLN A 41 -6.17 5.42 8.09
N SER A 42 -5.37 4.43 7.68
CA SER A 42 -4.67 3.52 8.59
C SER A 42 -3.78 4.25 9.59
N SER A 43 -3.13 5.34 9.18
CA SER A 43 -2.26 6.12 10.05
C SER A 43 -3.02 6.88 11.15
N PHE A 44 -4.32 7.18 10.93
CA PHE A 44 -5.19 7.80 11.92
C PHE A 44 -5.98 6.79 12.75
N THR A 45 -6.53 5.73 12.15
CA THR A 45 -7.42 4.78 12.83
C THR A 45 -6.68 3.60 13.48
N LYS A 46 -5.35 3.48 13.30
CA LYS A 46 -4.51 2.31 13.67
C LYS A 46 -4.98 0.98 13.06
N TRP A 47 -6.00 1.01 12.20
CA TRP A 47 -6.53 -0.14 11.50
C TRP A 47 -5.85 -0.22 10.14
N CYS A 48 -4.90 -1.14 10.00
CA CYS A 48 -4.09 -1.24 8.81
C CYS A 48 -4.70 -2.24 7.83
N LEU A 49 -5.56 -1.74 6.92
CA LEU A 49 -6.11 -2.55 5.82
C LEU A 49 -5.00 -3.23 5.00
N MET A 50 -3.84 -2.57 4.91
CA MET A 50 -2.66 -3.11 4.25
C MET A 50 -1.99 -4.23 5.05
N GLU A 51 -2.07 -4.22 6.37
CA GLU A 51 -1.66 -5.35 7.20
C GLU A 51 -2.59 -6.55 6.98
N ASP A 52 -3.90 -6.32 6.83
CA ASP A 52 -4.88 -7.37 6.52
C ASP A 52 -4.62 -7.98 5.13
N ILE A 53 -4.39 -7.13 4.11
CA ILE A 53 -4.01 -7.58 2.76
C ILE A 53 -2.68 -8.33 2.79
N LEU A 54 -1.66 -7.84 3.53
CA LEU A 54 -0.36 -8.52 3.59
C LEU A 54 -0.44 -9.83 4.37
N ARG A 55 -1.23 -9.91 5.45
CA ARG A 55 -1.55 -11.18 6.14
C ARG A 55 -2.28 -12.14 5.22
N LYS A 56 -3.18 -11.66 4.36
CA LYS A 56 -4.00 -12.49 3.48
C LYS A 56 -3.27 -12.95 2.21
N VAL A 57 -2.42 -12.10 1.64
CA VAL A 57 -1.64 -12.37 0.42
C VAL A 57 -0.32 -13.06 0.73
N PHE A 58 0.41 -12.62 1.76
CA PHE A 58 1.72 -13.18 2.12
C PHE A 58 1.68 -14.19 3.29
N LYS A 59 0.51 -14.46 3.91
CA LYS A 59 0.37 -15.42 5.02
C LYS A 59 1.35 -15.21 6.18
N ILE A 60 1.83 -13.98 6.37
CA ILE A 60 2.74 -13.64 7.46
C ILE A 60 1.91 -13.57 8.75
N LYS A 61 2.03 -14.62 9.57
CA LYS A 61 1.56 -14.64 10.96
C LYS A 61 2.67 -14.05 11.83
N ASP A 62 2.28 -13.26 12.83
CA ASP A 62 3.18 -12.48 13.69
C ASP A 62 4.44 -13.23 14.16
#